data_AF-A0A8I7B4S8-F1
#
_entry.id   AF-A0A8I7B4S8-F1
#
_cell.length_a   1.000
_cell.length_b   1.000
_cell.length_c   1.000
_cell.angle_alpha   90.00
_cell.angle_beta   90.00
_cell.angle_gamma   90.00
#
_symmetry.space_group_name_H-M   'P 1'
#
loop_
_entity.id
_entity.type
_entity.pdbx_description
1 polymer ?
#
loop_
_entity_poly.entity_id
_entity_poly.type
_entity_poly.pdbx_seq_one_letter_code
_entity_poly.pdbx_strand_id
1 'polypeptide(L)'
;MGGNIFITTNPCCPDTPTLVLDTETAGLTMGPRSPVRLIDVTTFTVAAGGMLYGLTHRHVHEEHSFEAMPWAPMDRDELWPSPTMRWSWKSVSSPPPFAMDDIITSYALHPDGHTIFMSAHDIRYHHLPKGTFSFDTRNSEWRLHGDWALPFQGQAYYDNGLDAWVGLHKDGYICSCEVASRSSTSAVETEWKVTKEKLFHKDPERRQAFAKASLAYMGEDSFCLVEFVLREGVEFKRTFGDRDGCVLHMSTRREYDRRGELQTTRHHTNSYVVSKYLQTVSPVVLWM
;
A
#
# COMPACT_ATOMS: atom_id res chain seq x y z
N MET A 1 -14.12 4.85 -11.32
CA MET A 1 -12.72 4.56 -10.97
C MET A 1 -11.85 5.00 -12.14
N GLY A 2 -10.65 5.52 -11.89
CA GLY A 2 -9.72 5.88 -12.96
C GLY A 2 -9.14 4.63 -13.63
N GLY A 3 -9.08 4.60 -14.96
CA GLY A 3 -8.55 3.49 -15.75
C GLY A 3 -7.06 3.62 -16.08
N ASN A 4 -6.26 4.19 -15.16
CA ASN A 4 -4.84 4.45 -15.40
C ASN A 4 -3.99 3.85 -14.29
N ILE A 5 -2.97 3.08 -14.67
CA ILE A 5 -1.92 2.58 -13.78
C ILE A 5 -0.66 3.44 -13.95
N PHE A 6 -0.21 4.06 -12.86
CA PHE A 6 1.04 4.82 -12.83
C PHE A 6 2.18 3.94 -12.34
N ILE A 7 3.25 3.84 -13.13
CA ILE A 7 4.41 2.99 -12.88
C ILE A 7 5.65 3.88 -12.76
N THR A 8 6.22 3.96 -11.56
CA THR A 8 7.49 4.67 -11.33
C THR A 8 8.65 3.70 -11.40
N THR A 9 9.68 4.00 -12.20
CA THR A 9 10.86 3.15 -12.36
C THR A 9 12.00 3.55 -11.41
N ASN A 10 13.03 2.70 -11.34
CA ASN A 10 14.17 2.67 -10.41
C ASN A 10 14.54 4.00 -9.67
N PRO A 11 14.60 4.00 -8.31
CA PRO A 11 15.11 5.13 -7.50
C PRO A 11 16.46 5.69 -7.92
N CYS A 12 17.34 4.84 -8.45
CA CYS A 12 18.69 5.23 -8.83
C CYS A 12 18.74 6.04 -10.14
N CYS A 13 17.61 6.22 -10.82
CA CYS A 13 17.52 6.98 -12.07
C CYS A 13 16.42 8.05 -11.95
N PRO A 14 16.68 9.17 -11.25
CA PRO A 14 15.69 10.22 -10.96
C PRO A 14 15.14 10.89 -12.23
N ASP A 15 15.83 10.75 -13.36
CA ASP A 15 15.41 11.28 -14.65
C ASP A 15 14.40 10.38 -15.41
N THR A 16 14.08 9.20 -14.87
CA THR A 16 13.12 8.30 -15.53
C THR A 16 11.69 8.82 -15.37
N PRO A 17 10.93 8.99 -16.48
CA PRO A 17 9.54 9.42 -16.41
C PRO A 17 8.68 8.30 -15.81
N THR A 18 7.60 8.68 -15.11
CA THR A 18 6.55 7.71 -14.75
C THR A 18 5.92 7.18 -16.03
N LEU A 19 5.65 5.89 -16.12
CA LEU A 19 4.87 5.32 -17.22
C LEU A 19 3.39 5.29 -16.81
N VAL A 20 2.50 5.61 -17.73
CA VAL A 20 1.04 5.56 -17.52
C VAL A 20 0.47 4.54 -18.47
N LEU A 21 -0.08 3.46 -17.91
CA LEU A 21 -0.80 2.45 -18.65
C LEU A 21 -2.29 2.75 -18.56
N ASP A 22 -2.89 3.09 -19.69
CA ASP A 22 -4.33 3.19 -19.85
C ASP A 22 -4.90 1.78 -20.00
N THR A 23 -5.81 1.41 -19.11
CA THR A 23 -6.30 0.04 -18.96
C THR A 23 -7.43 -0.29 -19.92
N GLU A 24 -8.07 0.74 -20.49
CA GLU A 24 -9.12 0.58 -21.50
C GLU A 24 -8.50 0.33 -22.88
N THR A 25 -7.44 1.07 -23.19
CA THR A 25 -6.75 1.00 -24.49
C THR A 25 -5.52 0.10 -24.49
N ALA A 26 -5.07 -0.35 -23.31
CA ALA A 26 -3.75 -0.96 -23.10
C ALA A 26 -2.57 -0.09 -23.58
N GLY A 27 -2.81 1.22 -23.75
CA GLY A 27 -1.84 2.18 -24.24
C GLY A 27 -0.84 2.56 -23.15
N LEU A 28 0.45 2.49 -23.45
CA LEU A 28 1.51 2.96 -22.56
C LEU A 28 1.98 4.34 -22.99
N THR A 29 1.97 5.31 -22.07
CA THR A 29 2.40 6.68 -22.31
C THR A 29 3.40 7.15 -21.24
N MET A 30 4.15 8.22 -21.54
CA MET A 30 5.00 8.86 -20.55
C MET A 30 4.17 9.85 -19.73
N GLY A 31 4.15 9.65 -18.42
CA GLY A 31 3.56 10.52 -17.42
C GLY A 31 4.56 11.52 -16.84
N PRO A 32 4.17 12.17 -15.73
CA PRO A 32 5.01 13.17 -15.10
C PRO A 32 6.21 12.51 -14.45
N ARG A 33 7.26 13.30 -14.23
CA ARG A 33 8.36 12.84 -13.38
C ARG A 33 7.84 12.68 -11.95
N SER A 34 8.12 11.54 -11.34
CA SER A 34 7.89 11.38 -9.91
C SER A 34 8.88 12.27 -9.16
N PRO A 35 8.47 13.03 -8.14
CA PRO A 35 9.40 13.64 -7.19
C PRO A 35 10.45 12.61 -6.79
N VAL A 36 11.73 12.96 -6.92
CA VAL A 36 12.87 12.07 -6.59
C VAL A 36 12.69 11.43 -5.19
N ARG A 37 12.03 12.15 -4.29
CA ARG A 37 11.72 11.75 -2.91
C ARG A 37 10.69 10.62 -2.77
N LEU A 38 9.88 10.32 -3.80
CA LEU A 38 8.91 9.22 -3.80
C LEU A 38 9.48 7.89 -4.32
N ILE A 39 10.67 7.91 -4.93
CA ILE A 39 11.19 6.79 -5.71
C ILE A 39 12.01 5.81 -4.85
N ASP A 40 12.47 6.20 -3.67
CA ASP A 40 13.11 5.30 -2.71
C ASP A 40 12.06 4.60 -1.83
N VAL A 41 12.31 3.31 -1.55
CA VAL A 41 11.41 2.29 -0.96
C VAL A 41 10.11 2.88 -0.37
N THR A 42 9.11 3.06 -1.22
CA THR A 42 7.90 3.84 -0.95
C THR A 42 7.26 3.53 0.42
N THR A 43 6.89 4.59 1.14
CA THR A 43 6.13 4.49 2.40
C THR A 43 4.69 4.03 2.13
N PHE A 44 3.93 4.73 1.28
CA PHE A 44 2.71 4.23 0.62
C PHE A 44 2.20 5.22 -0.44
N THR A 45 1.29 4.77 -1.31
CA THR A 45 0.48 5.63 -2.21
C THR A 45 -0.99 5.25 -2.09
N VAL A 46 -1.89 6.22 -2.17
CA VAL A 46 -3.33 5.99 -2.02
C VAL A 46 -4.15 6.96 -2.86
N ALA A 47 -5.17 6.46 -3.54
CA ALA A 47 -6.13 7.30 -4.26
C ALA A 47 -7.26 7.72 -3.32
N ALA A 48 -7.52 9.03 -3.22
CA ALA A 48 -8.57 9.60 -2.38
C ALA A 48 -9.05 10.94 -2.97
N GLY A 49 -10.35 11.23 -2.91
CA GLY A 49 -10.90 12.53 -3.30
C GLY A 49 -10.52 13.01 -4.72
N GLY A 50 -10.31 12.10 -5.68
CA GLY A 50 -9.89 12.44 -7.05
C GLY A 50 -8.39 12.74 -7.23
N MET A 51 -7.59 12.49 -6.20
CA MET A 51 -6.14 12.71 -6.20
C MET A 51 -5.44 11.40 -5.82
N LEU A 52 -4.22 11.23 -6.32
CA LEU A 52 -3.24 10.27 -5.83
C LEU A 52 -2.36 10.97 -4.80
N TYR A 53 -2.33 10.45 -3.58
CA TYR A 53 -1.47 10.93 -2.51
C TYR A 53 -0.29 9.98 -2.33
N GLY A 54 0.89 10.54 -2.10
CA GLY A 54 2.11 9.81 -1.77
C GLY A 54 2.83 10.46 -0.61
N LEU A 55 3.21 9.67 0.38
CA LEU A 55 4.11 10.12 1.45
C LEU A 55 5.51 9.59 1.15
N THR A 56 6.50 10.48 1.19
CA THR A 56 7.88 10.09 0.89
C THR A 56 8.47 9.20 1.96
N HIS A 57 9.34 8.31 1.53
CA HIS A 57 10.15 7.50 2.42
C HIS A 57 11.32 8.30 2.96
N ARG A 58 11.83 7.84 4.09
CA ARG A 58 13.02 8.35 4.76
C ARG A 58 14.17 8.52 3.75
N HIS A 59 14.64 9.76 3.60
CA HIS A 59 16.02 10.02 3.22
C HIS A 59 16.80 10.43 4.48
N VAL A 60 18.02 9.92 4.64
CA VAL A 60 18.84 10.24 5.81
C VAL A 60 19.01 11.77 5.89
N HIS A 61 18.55 12.37 7.01
CA HIS A 61 18.50 13.82 7.26
C HIS A 61 17.42 14.63 6.52
N GLU A 62 16.38 14.01 5.95
CA GLU A 62 15.24 14.73 5.37
C GLU A 62 13.93 14.47 6.10
N GLU A 63 13.09 15.50 6.19
CA GLU A 63 11.72 15.40 6.70
C GLU A 63 10.81 14.67 5.71
N HIS A 64 9.72 14.09 6.23
CA HIS A 64 8.67 13.54 5.39
C HIS A 64 8.02 14.64 4.56
N SER A 65 7.84 14.38 3.27
CA SER A 65 7.04 15.23 2.38
C SER A 65 5.80 14.47 1.95
N PHE A 66 4.69 15.19 1.88
CA PHE A 66 3.40 14.65 1.48
C PHE A 66 2.98 15.31 0.18
N GLU A 67 2.87 14.51 -0.87
CA GLU A 67 2.71 14.96 -2.24
C GLU A 67 1.35 14.47 -2.77
N ALA A 68 0.70 15.30 -3.59
CA ALA A 68 -0.56 14.99 -4.22
C ALA A 68 -0.51 15.29 -5.71
N MET A 69 -1.18 14.46 -6.49
CA MET A 69 -1.32 14.60 -7.93
C MET A 69 -2.76 14.28 -8.34
N PRO A 70 -3.42 15.06 -9.20
CA PRO A 70 -4.73 14.66 -9.73
C PRO A 70 -4.58 13.32 -10.48
N TRP A 71 -5.49 12.37 -10.28
CA TRP A 71 -5.42 11.09 -11.00
C TRP A 71 -5.98 11.18 -12.44
N ALA A 72 -6.75 12.23 -12.74
CA ALA A 72 -7.24 12.55 -14.07
C ALA A 72 -6.31 13.60 -14.72
N PRO A 73 -6.12 13.57 -16.04
CA PRO A 73 -5.38 14.60 -16.74
C PRO A 73 -5.98 15.97 -16.44
N MET A 74 -5.13 16.96 -16.25
CA MET A 74 -5.58 18.35 -16.32
C MET A 74 -5.92 18.64 -17.78
N ASP A 75 -7.19 18.88 -18.09
CA ASP A 75 -7.60 19.53 -19.33
C ASP A 75 -7.11 20.97 -19.27
N ARG A 76 -5.88 21.21 -19.73
CA ARG A 76 -5.48 22.57 -20.10
C ARG A 76 -5.95 22.82 -21.51
N ASP A 77 -6.64 23.94 -21.71
CA ASP A 77 -6.89 24.58 -23.02
C ASP A 77 -5.56 25.04 -23.65
N GLU A 78 -4.62 24.13 -23.81
CA GLU A 78 -3.40 24.35 -24.58
C GLU A 78 -3.55 23.61 -25.90
N LEU A 79 -3.20 24.28 -27.00
CA LEU A 79 -3.35 23.74 -28.35
C LEU A 79 -2.47 22.49 -28.58
N TRP A 80 -1.44 22.28 -27.75
CA TRP A 80 -0.46 21.17 -27.81
C TRP A 80 0.11 20.82 -26.42
N PRO A 81 -0.66 20.22 -25.50
CA PRO A 81 -0.11 19.84 -24.21
C PRO A 81 0.92 18.73 -24.44
N SER A 82 2.18 18.97 -24.08
CA SER A 82 3.16 17.88 -24.01
C SER A 82 2.61 16.76 -23.10
N PRO A 83 2.75 15.47 -23.46
CA PRO A 83 2.23 14.36 -22.63
C PRO A 83 2.71 14.43 -21.17
N THR A 84 3.93 14.94 -20.97
CA THR A 84 4.58 15.19 -19.69
C THR A 84 3.94 16.27 -18.82
N MET A 85 3.04 17.11 -19.36
CA MET A 85 2.36 18.20 -18.63
C MET A 85 0.94 17.87 -18.16
N ARG A 86 0.39 16.71 -18.53
CA ARG A 86 -0.99 16.30 -18.19
C ARG A 86 -1.21 16.07 -16.70
N TRP A 87 -0.15 15.74 -15.98
CA TRP A 87 -0.16 15.51 -14.54
C TRP A 87 1.03 16.21 -13.90
N SER A 88 0.90 16.58 -12.62
CA SER A 88 2.01 17.17 -11.87
C SER A 88 1.82 16.89 -10.38
N TRP A 89 2.85 16.36 -9.74
CA TRP A 89 2.93 16.27 -8.29
C TRP A 89 3.09 17.67 -7.68
N LYS A 90 2.40 17.89 -6.56
CA LYS A 90 2.49 19.12 -5.78
C LYS A 90 2.52 18.75 -4.30
N SER A 91 3.35 19.47 -3.54
CA SER A 91 3.37 19.31 -2.09
C SER A 91 2.04 19.74 -1.51
N VAL A 92 1.50 18.91 -0.62
CA VAL A 92 0.30 19.19 0.16
C VAL A 92 0.63 20.32 1.12
N SER A 93 -0.27 21.32 1.21
CA SER A 93 -0.02 22.55 1.99
C SER A 93 0.19 22.29 3.49
N SER A 94 -0.35 21.18 4.00
CA SER A 94 -0.27 20.80 5.40
C SER A 94 0.82 19.74 5.60
N PRO A 95 1.94 20.09 6.25
CA PRO A 95 3.06 19.17 6.40
C PRO A 95 2.66 17.97 7.26
N PRO A 96 3.19 16.77 6.97
CA PRO A 96 2.90 15.59 7.76
C PRO A 96 3.45 15.72 9.19
N PRO A 97 2.70 15.29 10.23
CA PRO A 97 3.11 15.41 11.64
C PRO A 97 4.09 14.31 12.06
N PHE A 98 5.00 13.91 11.16
CA PHE A 98 5.93 12.80 11.35
C PHE A 98 7.36 13.32 11.53
N ALA A 99 8.06 12.78 12.52
CA ALA A 99 9.48 13.02 12.72
C ALA A 99 10.31 12.23 11.69
N MET A 100 11.56 12.63 11.46
CA MET A 100 12.45 12.00 10.46
C MET A 100 12.65 10.48 10.64
N ASP A 101 12.54 9.98 11.87
CA ASP A 101 12.72 8.56 12.20
C ASP A 101 11.40 7.79 12.31
N ASP A 102 10.27 8.43 11.99
CA ASP A 102 8.98 7.77 11.94
C ASP A 102 8.85 6.95 10.65
N ILE A 103 8.18 5.81 10.76
CA ILE A 103 7.81 4.97 9.62
C ILE A 103 6.32 4.71 9.63
N ILE A 104 5.69 4.76 8.47
CA ILE A 104 4.28 4.33 8.33
C ILE A 104 4.27 2.83 8.07
N THR A 105 3.57 2.11 8.93
CA THR A 105 3.48 0.64 8.87
C THR A 105 2.22 0.17 8.18
N SER A 106 1.15 0.96 8.26
CA SER A 106 -0.16 0.64 7.73
C SER A 106 -0.96 1.89 7.41
N TYR A 107 -1.88 1.75 6.47
CA TYR A 107 -2.80 2.80 6.07
C TYR A 107 -4.11 2.22 5.52
N ALA A 108 -5.19 2.97 5.63
CA ALA A 108 -6.52 2.60 5.14
C ALA A 108 -7.27 3.85 4.66
N LEU A 109 -8.05 3.71 3.58
CA LEU A 109 -8.97 4.75 3.17
C LEU A 109 -10.28 4.59 3.94
N HIS A 110 -10.76 5.68 4.53
CA HIS A 110 -12.06 5.72 5.19
C HIS A 110 -13.20 5.59 4.15
N PRO A 111 -14.35 4.99 4.50
CA PRO A 111 -15.50 4.81 3.59
C PRO A 111 -16.04 6.10 2.96
N ASP A 112 -15.69 7.26 3.53
CA ASP A 112 -16.05 8.56 2.97
C ASP A 112 -15.30 8.89 1.67
N GLY A 113 -14.24 8.15 1.33
CA GLY A 113 -13.38 8.35 0.16
C GLY A 113 -12.46 9.56 0.23
N HIS A 114 -12.37 10.23 1.38
CA HIS A 114 -11.64 11.50 1.56
C HIS A 114 -10.75 11.53 2.80
N THR A 115 -10.88 10.60 3.73
CA THR A 115 -10.03 10.55 4.91
C THR A 115 -9.08 9.35 4.82
N ILE A 116 -7.78 9.60 4.92
CA ILE A 116 -6.75 8.55 4.91
C ILE A 116 -6.30 8.34 6.35
N PHE A 117 -6.41 7.12 6.88
CA PHE A 117 -5.85 6.74 8.19
C PHE A 117 -4.49 6.08 8.02
N MET A 118 -3.57 6.36 8.94
CA MET A 118 -2.19 5.86 8.92
C MET A 118 -1.70 5.55 10.33
N SER A 119 -0.92 4.49 10.49
CA SER A 119 -0.21 4.21 11.75
C SER A 119 1.28 4.41 11.60
N ALA A 120 1.85 5.21 12.51
CA ALA A 120 3.27 5.54 12.53
C ALA A 120 3.99 4.86 13.70
N HIS A 121 5.26 4.51 13.52
CA HIS A 121 6.14 3.95 14.54
C HIS A 121 7.51 4.65 14.50
N ASP A 122 8.17 4.84 15.64
CA ASP A 122 9.59 5.23 15.65
C ASP A 122 10.43 4.02 15.24
N ILE A 123 11.35 4.19 14.29
CA ILE A 123 12.22 3.12 13.80
C ILE A 123 13.08 2.48 14.90
N ARG A 124 13.39 3.21 15.97
CA ARG A 124 14.15 2.68 17.13
C ARG A 124 13.27 1.86 18.06
N TYR A 125 11.95 2.10 18.04
CA TYR A 125 10.97 1.49 18.92
C TYR A 125 9.83 0.83 18.12
N HIS A 126 10.18 -0.04 17.18
CA HIS A 126 9.23 -0.74 16.29
C HIS A 126 8.08 -1.50 16.98
N HIS A 127 8.17 -1.74 18.28
CA HIS A 127 7.16 -2.47 19.06
C HIS A 127 6.11 -1.55 19.71
N LEU A 128 6.33 -0.24 19.71
CA LEU A 128 5.38 0.74 20.26
C LEU A 128 4.88 1.64 19.13
N PRO A 129 3.56 1.72 18.90
CA PRO A 129 3.03 2.66 17.95
C PRO A 129 3.28 4.08 18.46
N LYS A 130 3.71 4.96 17.56
CA LYS A 130 3.71 6.40 17.84
C LYS A 130 2.28 6.95 17.88
N GLY A 131 1.40 6.34 17.09
CA GLY A 131 -0.02 6.61 17.10
C GLY A 131 -0.67 6.40 15.75
N THR A 132 -1.99 6.58 15.73
CA THR A 132 -2.79 6.57 14.51
C THR A 132 -3.22 7.98 14.15
N PHE A 133 -2.93 8.36 12.91
CA PHE A 133 -3.18 9.67 12.35
C PHE A 133 -4.21 9.56 11.23
N SER A 134 -4.92 10.65 10.96
CA SER A 134 -5.69 10.77 9.72
C SER A 134 -5.37 12.06 9.00
N PHE A 135 -5.49 12.03 7.67
CA PHE A 135 -5.46 13.20 6.81
C PHE A 135 -6.80 13.35 6.08
N ASP A 136 -7.48 14.49 6.28
CA ASP A 136 -8.69 14.86 5.53
C ASP A 136 -8.30 15.59 4.24
N THR A 137 -8.56 14.97 3.09
CA THR A 137 -8.19 15.52 1.78
C THR A 137 -9.00 16.75 1.38
N ARG A 138 -10.17 16.99 1.98
CA ARG A 138 -11.00 18.16 1.67
C ARG A 138 -10.48 19.43 2.31
N ASN A 139 -10.06 19.32 3.57
CA ASN A 139 -9.61 20.45 4.38
C ASN A 139 -8.08 20.54 4.44
N SER A 140 -7.37 19.51 3.96
CA SER A 140 -5.92 19.35 4.15
C SER A 140 -5.52 19.38 5.63
N GLU A 141 -6.25 18.65 6.47
CA GLU A 141 -6.06 18.66 7.92
C GLU A 141 -5.56 17.32 8.44
N TRP A 142 -4.58 17.39 9.34
CA TRP A 142 -4.06 16.24 10.07
C TRP A 142 -4.72 16.13 11.44
N ARG A 143 -4.95 14.90 11.90
CA ARG A 143 -5.47 14.60 13.25
C ARG A 143 -4.78 13.38 13.83
N LEU A 144 -4.46 13.44 15.13
CA LEU A 144 -4.03 12.30 15.92
C LEU A 144 -5.24 11.69 16.64
N HIS A 145 -5.40 10.37 16.56
CA HIS A 145 -6.51 9.60 17.15
C HIS A 145 -6.10 8.82 18.41
N GLY A 146 -4.81 8.81 18.74
CA GLY A 146 -4.29 8.21 19.97
C GLY A 146 -3.09 7.29 19.74
N ASP A 147 -2.57 6.77 20.85
CA ASP A 147 -1.34 5.97 20.93
C ASP A 147 -1.61 4.47 20.63
N TRP A 148 -2.36 4.20 19.57
CA TRP A 148 -2.68 2.86 19.07
C TRP A 148 -2.34 2.77 17.59
N ALA A 149 -2.26 1.55 17.04
CA ALA A 149 -2.01 1.32 15.62
C ALA A 149 -3.09 0.44 15.01
N LEU A 150 -3.37 0.67 13.73
CA LEU A 150 -4.13 -0.23 12.90
C LEU A 150 -3.42 -1.59 12.87
N PRO A 151 -4.16 -2.71 12.97
CA PRO A 151 -3.60 -4.06 13.04
C PRO A 151 -3.05 -4.57 11.70
N PHE A 152 -2.77 -3.68 10.75
CA PHE A 152 -2.37 -4.03 9.40
C PHE A 152 -0.87 -3.85 9.16
N GLN A 153 -0.39 -4.46 8.09
CA GLN A 153 0.89 -4.22 7.47
C GLN A 153 0.63 -3.83 6.01
N GLY A 154 0.93 -2.59 5.66
CA GLY A 154 0.60 -2.01 4.36
C GLY A 154 -0.85 -1.54 4.29
N GLN A 155 -1.46 -1.67 3.12
CA GLN A 155 -2.81 -1.18 2.85
C GLN A 155 -3.87 -2.10 3.45
N ALA A 156 -4.90 -1.50 4.06
CA ALA A 156 -6.17 -2.14 4.30
C ALA A 156 -7.27 -1.51 3.44
N TYR A 157 -8.29 -2.31 3.16
CA TYR A 157 -9.41 -1.97 2.30
C TYR A 157 -10.70 -1.98 3.10
N TYR A 158 -11.58 -1.02 2.85
CA TYR A 158 -12.91 -1.06 3.42
C TYR A 158 -13.76 -2.10 2.69
N ASP A 159 -14.39 -2.98 3.45
CA ASP A 159 -15.39 -3.91 2.95
C ASP A 159 -16.77 -3.50 3.46
N ASN A 160 -17.69 -3.24 2.52
CA ASN A 160 -19.05 -2.80 2.84
C ASN A 160 -19.92 -3.92 3.43
N GLY A 161 -19.63 -5.19 3.14
CA GLY A 161 -20.36 -6.32 3.71
C GLY A 161 -20.13 -6.46 5.21
N LEU A 162 -18.94 -6.07 5.67
CA LEU A 162 -18.56 -6.11 7.09
C LEU A 162 -18.68 -4.80 7.83
N ASP A 163 -18.74 -3.69 7.09
CA ASP A 163 -18.54 -2.36 7.65
C ASP A 163 -17.21 -2.25 8.43
N ALA A 164 -16.14 -2.83 7.86
CA ALA A 164 -14.84 -2.94 8.51
C ALA A 164 -13.69 -2.74 7.52
N TRP A 165 -12.51 -2.40 8.05
CA TRP A 165 -11.28 -2.49 7.28
C TRP A 165 -10.73 -3.90 7.33
N VAL A 166 -10.28 -4.41 6.19
CA VAL A 166 -9.66 -5.72 6.01
C VAL A 166 -8.26 -5.55 5.43
N GLY A 167 -7.26 -6.21 6.02
CA GLY A 167 -5.87 -6.10 5.60
C GLY A 167 -4.98 -7.21 6.15
N LEU A 168 -3.71 -7.20 5.74
CA LEU A 168 -2.73 -8.19 6.19
C LEU A 168 -2.22 -7.87 7.58
N HIS A 169 -2.28 -8.83 8.50
CA HIS A 169 -1.64 -8.75 9.81
C HIS A 169 -0.14 -9.07 9.70
N LYS A 170 0.67 -8.44 10.55
CA LYS A 170 2.14 -8.63 10.59
C LYS A 170 2.60 -10.07 10.83
N ASP A 171 1.73 -10.91 11.39
CA ASP A 171 2.01 -12.29 11.77
C ASP A 171 1.60 -13.33 10.72
N GLY A 172 1.13 -12.89 9.55
CA GLY A 172 0.81 -13.79 8.44
C GLY A 172 -0.67 -14.07 8.23
N TYR A 173 -1.56 -13.36 8.92
CA TYR A 173 -3.01 -13.56 8.85
C TYR A 173 -3.65 -12.45 8.02
N ILE A 174 -4.89 -12.66 7.58
CA ILE A 174 -5.76 -11.53 7.27
C ILE A 174 -6.47 -11.15 8.56
N CYS A 175 -6.62 -9.86 8.79
CA CYS A 175 -7.35 -9.32 9.91
C CYS A 175 -8.36 -8.29 9.46
N SER A 176 -9.40 -8.12 10.27
CA SER A 176 -10.38 -7.07 10.11
C SER A 176 -10.49 -6.27 11.41
N CYS A 177 -10.67 -4.96 11.32
CA CYS A 177 -11.02 -4.10 12.46
C CYS A 177 -12.13 -3.12 12.06
N GLU A 178 -12.89 -2.64 13.04
CA GLU A 178 -13.91 -1.63 12.80
C GLU A 178 -13.31 -0.35 12.20
N VAL A 179 -14.12 0.42 11.48
CA VAL A 179 -13.68 1.70 10.92
C VAL A 179 -13.56 2.72 12.05
N ALA A 180 -12.36 3.25 12.25
CA ALA A 180 -12.11 4.23 13.29
C ALA A 180 -12.90 5.53 13.04
N SER A 181 -13.53 6.07 14.09
CA SER A 181 -14.25 7.33 14.01
C SER A 181 -13.32 8.50 13.68
N ARG A 182 -13.72 9.31 12.71
CA ARG A 182 -13.01 10.55 12.33
C ARG A 182 -12.90 11.58 13.45
N SER A 183 -13.82 11.57 14.41
CA SER A 183 -14.02 12.66 15.40
C SER A 183 -13.65 12.26 16.83
N SER A 184 -13.44 10.97 17.08
CA SER A 184 -13.13 10.48 18.41
C SER A 184 -11.68 10.77 18.75
N THR A 185 -11.46 11.44 19.88
CA THR A 185 -10.15 11.51 20.55
C THR A 185 -9.99 10.41 21.60
N SER A 186 -10.97 9.50 21.69
CA SER A 186 -10.90 8.37 22.61
C SER A 186 -9.79 7.44 22.11
N ALA A 187 -8.77 7.22 22.95
CA ALA A 187 -7.63 6.34 22.70
C ALA A 187 -8.03 4.85 22.75
N VAL A 188 -9.20 4.50 22.20
CA VAL A 188 -9.70 3.13 22.18
C VAL A 188 -9.13 2.47 20.94
N GLU A 189 -8.17 1.58 21.19
CA GLU A 189 -7.68 0.63 20.20
C GLU A 189 -8.88 -0.13 19.62
N THR A 190 -8.95 -0.17 18.29
CA THR A 190 -10.04 -0.88 17.62
C THR A 190 -9.89 -2.38 17.84
N GLU A 191 -10.96 -3.04 18.31
CA GLU A 191 -10.99 -4.49 18.36
C GLU A 191 -10.81 -5.06 16.95
N TRP A 192 -9.97 -6.09 16.84
CA TRP A 192 -9.69 -6.73 15.57
C TRP A 192 -9.86 -8.24 15.66
N LYS A 193 -10.19 -8.84 14.52
CA LYS A 193 -10.34 -10.28 14.34
C LYS A 193 -9.31 -10.76 13.31
N VAL A 194 -8.80 -11.97 13.46
CA VAL A 194 -7.92 -12.62 12.47
C VAL A 194 -8.57 -13.87 11.91
N THR A 195 -8.17 -14.21 10.68
CA THR A 195 -8.51 -15.49 10.06
C THR A 195 -7.92 -16.64 10.88
N LYS A 196 -8.61 -17.78 10.87
CA LYS A 196 -8.12 -19.01 11.53
C LYS A 196 -6.84 -19.56 10.90
N GLU A 197 -6.73 -19.42 9.58
CA GLU A 197 -5.57 -19.89 8.82
C GLU A 197 -4.51 -18.80 8.74
N LYS A 198 -3.26 -19.21 8.98
CA LYS A 198 -2.07 -18.41 8.66
C LYS A 198 -1.80 -18.54 7.17
N LEU A 199 -1.74 -17.42 6.47
CA LEU A 199 -1.71 -17.37 5.01
C LEU A 199 -0.31 -17.29 4.45
N PHE A 200 0.62 -16.68 5.20
CA PHE A 200 2.03 -16.61 4.82
C PHE A 200 2.93 -16.76 6.04
N HIS A 201 4.09 -17.36 5.83
CA HIS A 201 5.10 -17.52 6.88
C HIS A 201 6.06 -16.34 6.87
N LYS A 202 6.00 -15.51 7.91
CA LYS A 202 7.15 -14.71 8.32
C LYS A 202 8.13 -15.67 8.99
N ASP A 203 9.14 -16.11 8.26
CA ASP A 203 10.21 -16.96 8.80
C ASP A 203 11.04 -16.12 9.81
N PRO A 204 11.05 -16.49 11.11
CA PRO A 204 11.80 -15.73 12.12
C PRO A 204 13.32 -15.85 11.97
N GLU A 205 13.83 -16.89 11.30
CA GLU A 205 15.28 -17.08 11.06
C GLU A 205 15.75 -16.41 9.76
N ARG A 206 14.86 -16.26 8.77
CA ARG A 206 15.16 -15.57 7.51
C ARG A 206 14.76 -14.11 7.59
N ARG A 207 15.73 -13.28 8.02
CA ARG A 207 15.82 -11.82 7.84
C ARG A 207 14.53 -11.15 7.34
N GLN A 208 13.91 -10.35 8.21
CA GLN A 208 12.78 -9.41 8.07
C GLN A 208 12.53 -8.72 6.69
N ALA A 209 13.48 -8.78 5.76
CA ALA A 209 13.53 -8.08 4.49
C ALA A 209 13.20 -8.95 3.26
N PHE A 210 12.86 -10.24 3.42
CA PHE A 210 12.48 -11.07 2.27
C PHE A 210 10.98 -10.94 1.97
N ALA A 211 10.65 -10.10 0.97
CA ALA A 211 9.32 -9.92 0.34
C ALA A 211 8.10 -9.84 1.27
N LYS A 212 7.47 -8.67 1.33
CA LYS A 212 6.15 -8.52 1.97
C LYS A 212 5.08 -9.12 1.06
N ALA A 213 4.14 -9.86 1.62
CA ALA A 213 2.91 -10.20 0.90
C ALA A 213 2.09 -8.92 0.63
N SER A 214 1.29 -8.94 -0.43
CA SER A 214 0.34 -7.88 -0.76
C SER A 214 -1.06 -8.44 -0.94
N LEU A 215 -2.05 -7.59 -0.67
CA LEU A 215 -3.46 -7.90 -0.75
C LEU A 215 -4.13 -6.88 -1.67
N ALA A 216 -5.05 -7.32 -2.52
CA ALA A 216 -5.95 -6.46 -3.28
C ALA A 216 -7.40 -6.86 -3.02
N TYR A 217 -8.25 -5.87 -2.80
CA TYR A 217 -9.69 -6.07 -2.75
C TYR A 217 -10.25 -6.20 -4.17
N MET A 218 -10.97 -7.29 -4.44
CA MET A 218 -11.56 -7.60 -5.73
C MET A 218 -13.05 -7.25 -5.82
N GLY A 219 -13.64 -6.73 -4.74
CA GLY A 219 -15.09 -6.58 -4.61
C GLY A 219 -15.78 -7.87 -4.17
N GLU A 220 -17.05 -7.78 -3.78
CA GLU A 220 -17.89 -8.93 -3.36
C GLU A 220 -17.19 -9.85 -2.36
N ASP A 221 -16.65 -9.27 -1.28
CA ASP A 221 -15.96 -9.96 -0.19
C ASP A 221 -14.77 -10.82 -0.67
N SER A 222 -14.23 -10.52 -1.85
CA SER A 222 -13.18 -11.29 -2.48
C SER A 222 -11.85 -10.53 -2.46
N PHE A 223 -10.78 -11.24 -2.14
CA PHE A 223 -9.44 -10.69 -2.03
C PHE A 223 -8.43 -11.55 -2.78
N CYS A 224 -7.45 -10.89 -3.40
CA CYS A 224 -6.30 -11.53 -4.00
C CYS A 224 -5.07 -11.33 -3.10
N LEU A 225 -4.49 -12.43 -2.62
CA LEU A 225 -3.24 -12.44 -1.89
C LEU A 225 -2.11 -12.84 -2.84
N VAL A 226 -1.05 -12.05 -2.86
CA VAL A 226 0.16 -12.33 -3.62
C VAL A 226 1.38 -12.29 -2.70
N GLU A 227 2.22 -13.31 -2.79
CA GLU A 227 3.48 -13.40 -2.04
C GLU A 227 4.61 -13.95 -2.92
N PHE A 228 5.86 -13.54 -2.63
CA PHE A 228 7.02 -14.24 -3.14
C PHE A 228 7.49 -15.26 -2.12
N VAL A 229 7.70 -16.49 -2.57
CA VAL A 229 8.36 -17.52 -1.79
C VAL A 229 9.65 -17.97 -2.47
N LEU A 230 10.59 -18.42 -1.66
CA LEU A 230 11.77 -19.09 -2.16
C LEU A 230 11.38 -20.43 -2.76
N ARG A 231 11.88 -20.73 -3.96
CA ARG A 231 11.67 -22.04 -4.54
C ARG A 231 12.34 -23.10 -3.66
N GLU A 232 11.63 -24.20 -3.45
CA GLU A 232 12.11 -25.32 -2.65
C GLU A 232 13.45 -25.84 -3.18
N GLY A 233 14.39 -26.11 -2.28
CA GLY A 233 15.75 -26.57 -2.61
C GLY A 233 16.70 -25.49 -3.13
N VAL A 234 16.28 -24.22 -3.27
CA VAL A 234 17.17 -23.13 -3.69
C VAL A 234 17.76 -22.40 -2.49
N GLU A 235 19.10 -22.34 -2.42
CA GLU A 235 19.80 -21.52 -1.44
C GLU A 235 19.51 -20.03 -1.63
N PHE A 236 19.23 -19.31 -0.54
CA PHE A 236 18.97 -17.86 -0.54
C PHE A 236 19.96 -17.02 -1.36
N LYS A 237 21.26 -17.31 -1.21
CA LYS A 237 22.33 -16.58 -1.93
C LYS A 237 22.27 -16.78 -3.44
N ARG A 238 21.63 -17.87 -3.88
CA ARG A 238 21.50 -18.26 -5.29
C ARG A 238 20.16 -17.89 -5.89
N THR A 239 19.26 -17.32 -5.10
CA THR A 239 17.88 -17.04 -5.52
C THR A 239 17.77 -15.87 -6.49
N PHE A 240 18.60 -14.83 -6.32
CA PHE A 240 18.43 -13.57 -7.05
C PHE A 240 19.16 -13.54 -8.40
N GLY A 241 18.69 -12.67 -9.30
CA GLY A 241 19.19 -12.49 -10.66
C GLY A 241 18.26 -13.12 -11.71
N ASP A 242 18.82 -13.46 -12.87
CA ASP A 242 18.16 -14.19 -13.98
C ASP A 242 17.91 -15.67 -13.64
N ARG A 243 17.45 -15.96 -12.43
CA ARG A 243 17.32 -17.33 -11.92
C ARG A 243 15.89 -17.60 -11.51
N ASP A 244 15.47 -18.83 -11.78
CA ASP A 244 14.20 -19.44 -11.38
C ASP A 244 14.18 -19.80 -9.88
N GLY A 245 14.72 -18.91 -9.05
CA GLY A 245 14.89 -19.11 -7.62
C GLY A 245 13.70 -18.69 -6.78
N CYS A 246 12.77 -17.89 -7.33
CA CYS A 246 11.56 -17.45 -6.66
C CYS A 246 10.32 -18.06 -7.29
N VAL A 247 9.27 -18.20 -6.49
CA VAL A 247 7.92 -18.51 -6.94
C VAL A 247 7.00 -17.40 -6.45
N LEU A 248 6.19 -16.86 -7.35
CA LEU A 248 5.09 -15.98 -7.04
C LEU A 248 3.85 -16.84 -6.76
N HIS A 249 3.37 -16.83 -5.52
CA HIS A 249 2.10 -17.45 -5.17
C HIS A 249 1.01 -16.41 -5.24
N MET A 250 -0.06 -16.74 -5.98
CA MET A 250 -1.27 -15.93 -6.06
C MET A 250 -2.44 -16.79 -5.64
N SER A 251 -3.20 -16.33 -4.65
CA SER A 251 -4.41 -17.01 -4.20
C SER A 251 -5.58 -16.03 -4.13
N THR A 252 -6.71 -16.42 -4.74
CA THR A 252 -7.96 -15.69 -4.54
C THR A 252 -8.75 -16.35 -3.43
N ARG A 253 -9.27 -15.51 -2.54
CA ARG A 253 -9.98 -15.93 -1.35
C ARG A 253 -11.27 -15.14 -1.28
N ARG A 254 -12.35 -15.82 -0.90
CA ARG A 254 -13.53 -15.15 -0.40
C ARG A 254 -13.47 -15.15 1.10
N GLU A 255 -13.81 -14.03 1.67
CA GLU A 255 -13.90 -13.90 3.10
C GLU A 255 -15.38 -14.03 3.49
N TYR A 256 -15.61 -14.68 4.63
CA TYR A 256 -16.88 -14.88 5.35
C TYR A 256 -17.67 -16.17 5.12
N ASP A 257 -18.21 -16.66 6.23
CA ASP A 257 -19.27 -17.64 6.29
C ASP A 257 -20.64 -16.95 6.42
N ARG A 258 -21.74 -17.71 6.33
CA ARG A 258 -23.12 -17.18 6.42
C ARG A 258 -23.45 -16.46 7.75
N ARG A 259 -22.54 -16.42 8.74
CA ARG A 259 -22.73 -15.83 10.06
C ARG A 259 -21.90 -14.55 10.26
N GLY A 260 -21.13 -14.10 9.26
CA GLY A 260 -20.33 -12.88 9.34
C GLY A 260 -19.00 -13.04 10.11
N GLU A 261 -18.57 -14.28 10.36
CA GLU A 261 -17.25 -14.53 10.96
C GLU A 261 -16.14 -14.56 9.89
N LEU A 262 -14.98 -13.97 10.20
CA LEU A 262 -13.82 -13.88 9.30
C LEU A 262 -13.24 -15.27 9.01
N GLN A 263 -13.75 -15.92 7.96
CA GLN A 263 -13.26 -17.19 7.44
C GLN A 263 -12.78 -16.99 6.01
N THR A 264 -11.66 -17.59 5.63
CA THR A 264 -11.19 -17.55 4.24
C THR A 264 -11.56 -18.85 3.54
N THR A 265 -12.33 -18.78 2.46
CA THR A 265 -12.49 -19.89 1.52
C THR A 265 -11.60 -19.65 0.32
N ARG A 266 -10.63 -20.55 0.10
CA ARG A 266 -9.70 -20.47 -1.02
C ARG A 266 -10.39 -20.92 -2.30
N HIS A 267 -10.47 -20.03 -3.29
CA HIS A 267 -11.14 -20.32 -4.57
C HIS A 267 -10.16 -20.79 -5.65
N HIS A 268 -9.05 -20.08 -5.80
CA HIS A 268 -8.08 -20.36 -6.85
C HIS A 268 -6.66 -20.18 -6.36
N THR A 269 -5.71 -20.92 -6.93
CA THR A 269 -4.29 -20.73 -6.65
C THR A 269 -3.46 -20.98 -7.88
N ASN A 270 -2.58 -20.03 -8.13
CA ASN A 270 -1.53 -20.14 -9.13
C ASN A 270 -0.18 -19.94 -8.48
N SER A 271 0.81 -20.65 -9.02
CA SER A 271 2.21 -20.49 -8.67
C SER A 271 3.00 -20.28 -9.95
N TYR A 272 3.78 -19.20 -10.00
CA TYR A 272 4.58 -18.85 -11.18
C TYR A 272 6.04 -18.77 -10.78
N VAL A 273 6.92 -19.46 -11.52
CA VAL A 273 8.36 -19.29 -11.35
C VAL A 273 8.76 -17.94 -11.93
N VAL A 274 9.53 -17.17 -11.17
CA VAL A 274 9.85 -15.78 -11.49
C VAL A 274 11.29 -15.44 -11.11
N SER A 275 11.93 -14.63 -11.93
CA SER A 275 13.22 -14.02 -11.62
C SER A 275 13.03 -12.81 -10.71
N LYS A 276 13.92 -12.66 -9.73
CA LYS A 276 13.90 -11.52 -8.80
C LYS A 276 15.32 -11.01 -8.62
N TYR A 277 15.56 -9.74 -8.95
CA TYR A 277 16.91 -9.15 -8.88
C TYR A 277 17.21 -8.46 -7.55
N LEU A 278 16.19 -7.87 -6.93
CA LEU A 278 16.34 -7.10 -5.69
C LEU A 278 15.55 -7.76 -4.57
N GLN A 279 16.23 -8.05 -3.45
CA GLN A 279 15.60 -8.65 -2.27
C GLN A 279 14.43 -7.83 -1.73
N THR A 280 14.59 -6.50 -1.73
CA THR A 280 13.66 -5.52 -1.14
C THR A 280 12.37 -5.35 -1.94
N VAL A 281 12.36 -5.74 -3.22
CA VAL A 281 11.17 -5.62 -4.05
C VAL A 281 10.14 -6.66 -3.61
N SER A 282 8.95 -6.18 -3.27
CA SER A 282 7.80 -7.00 -2.91
C SER A 282 6.81 -7.00 -4.08
N PRO A 283 6.03 -8.07 -4.27
CA PRO A 283 5.02 -8.09 -5.31
C PRO A 283 3.89 -7.14 -4.89
N VAL A 284 3.34 -6.41 -5.85
CA VAL A 284 2.15 -5.58 -5.63
C VAL A 284 1.05 -6.15 -6.49
N VAL A 285 -0.10 -6.40 -5.86
CA VAL A 285 -1.33 -6.80 -6.54
C VAL A 285 -2.31 -5.65 -6.49
N LEU A 286 -3.04 -5.45 -7.58
CA LEU A 286 -4.08 -4.45 -7.75
C LEU A 286 -5.23 -5.07 -8.54
N TRP A 287 -6.45 -4.58 -8.32
CA TRP A 287 -7.66 -5.03 -9.00
C TRP A 287 -8.44 -3.83 -9.51
N MET A 288 -9.06 -3.99 -10.68
CA MET A 288 -9.79 -2.93 -11.39
C MET A 288 -11.07 -3.50 -11.99
#